data_AF-A0A964HHB9-F1
#
_entry.id   AF-A0A964HHB9-F1
#
_cell.length_a   1.000
_cell.length_b   1.000
_cell.length_c   1.000
_cell.angle_alpha   90.00
_cell.angle_beta   90.00
_cell.angle_gamma   90.00
#
_symmetry.space_group_name_H-M   'P 1'
#
loop_
_entity.id
_entity.type
_entity.pdbx_description
1 polymer ?
#
loop_
_entity_poly.entity_id
_entity_poly.type
_entity_poly.pdbx_seq_one_letter_code
_entity_poly.pdbx_strand_id
1 'polypeptide(L)'
;MPQYLFARVAFASLLVLSGAAQAFSFSEEEAKEKAAASAKPRATAPIPAECKERLKNEKVLVLVAERGNNGINADQGRFGMHFQAIDRRLQKQGLRTFGQDEIKKQVAQAEIDAHFRNDPDAALNAAKKHGATLTLRGVMSSRRAINPILKINEVYVNMGFALVAPDGHYIAEASAGSDSYSGGDTVGMALTLINEQADGVVNRLIRGYCAETGAKAKNK
;
A
#
# COMPACT_ATOMS: atom_id res chain seq x y z
N MET A 1 38.77 27.01 -69.32
CA MET A 1 37.81 28.12 -69.08
C MET A 1 37.51 28.74 -70.44
N PRO A 2 36.26 29.08 -70.83
CA PRO A 2 35.14 29.67 -70.04
C PRO A 2 33.83 28.82 -70.11
N GLN A 3 32.99 28.77 -69.06
CA GLN A 3 31.80 29.60 -68.71
C GLN A 3 30.53 29.37 -69.55
N TYR A 4 29.38 29.48 -68.85
CA TYR A 4 27.96 29.49 -69.31
C TYR A 4 27.30 28.10 -69.48
N LEU A 5 26.04 27.82 -69.15
CA LEU A 5 24.95 28.51 -68.45
C LEU A 5 23.81 27.45 -68.31
N PHE A 6 23.04 27.55 -67.23
CA PHE A 6 21.75 26.93 -66.94
C PHE A 6 20.93 26.29 -68.10
N ALA A 7 20.36 25.10 -67.87
CA ALA A 7 18.91 24.89 -67.97
C ALA A 7 18.45 23.53 -67.39
N ARG A 8 17.46 23.63 -66.50
CA ARG A 8 16.69 22.62 -65.74
C ARG A 8 15.93 21.63 -66.63
N VAL A 9 15.64 20.42 -66.11
CA VAL A 9 14.30 19.75 -65.95
C VAL A 9 14.57 18.43 -65.16
N ALA A 10 14.38 18.34 -63.84
CA ALA A 10 13.15 18.01 -63.09
C ALA A 10 12.61 16.56 -63.26
N PHE A 11 12.72 15.75 -62.20
CA PHE A 11 11.74 14.78 -61.64
C PHE A 11 12.50 13.79 -60.71
N ALA A 12 12.51 14.01 -59.39
CA ALA A 12 11.63 13.36 -58.41
C ALA A 12 11.82 11.83 -58.32
N SER A 13 12.37 11.32 -57.19
CA SER A 13 11.80 10.18 -56.43
C SER A 13 12.63 9.79 -55.21
N LEU A 14 11.98 9.88 -54.05
CA LEU A 14 12.08 9.09 -52.82
C LEU A 14 13.44 8.95 -52.10
N LEU A 15 13.61 9.80 -51.09
CA LEU A 15 14.29 9.42 -49.84
C LEU A 15 13.40 8.43 -49.08
N VAL A 16 13.77 7.15 -49.08
CA VAL A 16 13.23 6.15 -48.15
C VAL A 16 13.89 6.40 -46.79
N LEU A 17 13.25 7.21 -45.95
CA LEU A 17 13.48 7.13 -44.51
C LEU A 17 12.79 5.87 -44.01
N SER A 18 13.59 4.83 -43.75
CA SER A 18 13.13 3.64 -43.04
C SER A 18 12.69 4.07 -41.64
N GLY A 19 11.38 4.24 -41.47
CA GLY A 19 10.77 4.44 -40.17
C GLY A 19 11.14 3.27 -39.27
N ALA A 20 11.72 3.57 -38.10
CA ALA A 20 11.73 2.64 -37.00
C ALA A 20 10.26 2.38 -36.66
N ALA A 21 9.73 1.26 -37.15
CA ALA A 21 8.50 0.70 -36.66
C ALA A 21 8.73 0.40 -35.18
N GLN A 22 8.31 1.32 -34.31
CA GLN A 22 8.04 0.98 -32.93
C GLN A 22 6.80 0.09 -32.96
N ALA A 23 7.03 -1.19 -33.24
CA ALA A 23 6.05 -2.21 -33.01
C ALA A 23 5.69 -2.10 -31.52
N PHE A 24 4.47 -1.65 -31.23
CA PHE A 24 3.89 -1.74 -29.90
C PHE A 24 3.88 -3.22 -29.54
N SER A 25 4.95 -3.66 -28.86
CA SER A 25 5.09 -5.02 -28.41
C SER A 25 4.30 -5.13 -27.11
N PHE A 26 3.04 -5.55 -27.23
CA PHE A 26 2.24 -5.99 -26.10
C PHE A 26 2.97 -7.07 -25.28
N SER A 27 3.97 -7.75 -25.84
CA SER A 27 4.74 -8.76 -25.13
C SER A 27 5.55 -8.21 -23.95
N GLU A 28 5.93 -6.93 -23.92
CA GLU A 28 6.64 -6.36 -22.76
C GLU A 28 5.66 -5.94 -21.66
N GLU A 29 4.51 -5.36 -22.03
CA GLU A 29 3.45 -5.00 -21.10
C GLU A 29 2.77 -6.25 -20.53
N GLU A 30 2.50 -7.24 -21.37
CA GLU A 30 2.00 -8.56 -21.00
C GLU A 30 3.06 -9.36 -20.21
N ALA A 31 4.37 -9.14 -20.42
CA ALA A 31 5.41 -9.72 -19.57
C ALA A 31 5.50 -9.02 -18.20
N LYS A 32 5.27 -7.71 -18.12
CA LYS A 32 5.17 -6.97 -16.85
C LYS A 32 3.90 -7.33 -16.08
N GLU A 33 2.78 -7.45 -16.78
CA GLU A 33 1.49 -7.88 -16.24
C GLU A 33 1.56 -9.36 -15.83
N LYS A 34 2.20 -10.22 -16.64
CA LYS A 34 2.53 -11.59 -16.23
C LYS A 34 3.52 -11.60 -15.07
N ALA A 35 4.49 -10.70 -14.95
CA ALA A 35 5.40 -10.66 -13.79
C ALA A 35 4.68 -10.20 -12.51
N ALA A 36 3.76 -9.23 -12.62
CA ALA A 36 2.91 -8.76 -11.53
C ALA A 36 1.85 -9.81 -11.13
N ALA A 37 1.23 -10.49 -12.10
CA ALA A 37 0.25 -11.55 -11.89
C ALA A 37 0.87 -12.92 -11.55
N SER A 38 2.12 -13.16 -11.97
CA SER A 38 2.91 -14.37 -11.63
C SER A 38 3.73 -14.20 -10.37
N ALA A 39 3.56 -13.10 -9.63
CA ALA A 39 3.67 -13.13 -8.18
C ALA A 39 2.57 -14.05 -7.62
N LYS A 40 2.65 -15.35 -7.95
CA LYS A 40 1.87 -16.42 -7.32
C LYS A 40 1.98 -16.16 -5.82
N PRO A 41 0.87 -16.09 -5.07
CA PRO A 41 0.93 -15.98 -3.63
C PRO A 41 1.77 -17.16 -3.16
N ARG A 42 3.03 -16.88 -2.77
CA ARG A 42 3.98 -17.91 -2.36
C ARG A 42 3.25 -18.69 -1.27
N ALA A 43 2.99 -19.97 -1.54
CA ALA A 43 2.12 -20.81 -0.70
C ALA A 43 2.43 -20.49 0.75
N THR A 44 1.44 -19.88 1.41
CA THR A 44 1.64 -19.21 2.69
C THR A 44 1.99 -20.28 3.70
N ALA A 45 3.28 -20.44 4.02
CA ALA A 45 3.70 -21.38 5.04
C ALA A 45 2.85 -21.14 6.30
N PRO A 46 2.25 -22.19 6.89
CA PRO A 46 1.40 -22.04 8.06
C PRO A 46 2.15 -21.30 9.17
N ILE A 47 1.46 -20.38 9.85
CA ILE A 47 2.04 -19.72 11.02
C ILE A 47 2.33 -20.79 12.09
N PRO A 48 3.56 -20.86 12.62
CA PRO A 48 3.93 -21.83 13.66
C PRO A 48 3.04 -21.72 14.90
N ALA A 49 2.75 -22.85 15.55
CA ALA A 49 1.81 -22.91 16.67
C ALA A 49 2.29 -22.04 17.85
N GLU A 50 3.58 -22.04 18.14
CA GLU A 50 4.21 -21.20 19.15
C GLU A 50 4.08 -19.70 18.83
N CYS A 51 4.04 -19.33 17.56
CA CYS A 51 3.76 -17.95 17.19
C CYS A 51 2.28 -17.59 17.44
N LYS A 52 1.35 -18.49 17.12
CA LYS A 52 -0.08 -18.26 17.35
C LYS A 52 -0.38 -18.04 18.84
N GLU A 53 0.25 -18.79 19.73
CA GLU A 53 0.06 -18.59 21.18
C GLU A 53 0.59 -17.22 21.64
N ARG A 54 1.70 -16.74 21.07
CA ARG A 54 2.20 -15.39 21.37
C ARG A 54 1.24 -14.31 20.87
N LEU A 55 0.75 -14.43 19.64
CA LEU A 55 -0.20 -13.47 19.04
C LEU A 55 -1.46 -13.25 19.90
N LYS A 56 -1.96 -14.28 20.61
CA LYS A 56 -3.11 -14.15 21.51
C LYS A 56 -2.89 -13.19 22.68
N ASN A 57 -1.63 -13.05 23.11
CA ASN A 57 -1.26 -12.17 24.20
C ASN A 57 -0.93 -10.76 23.73
N GLU A 58 -0.81 -10.55 22.41
CA GLU A 58 -0.52 -9.25 21.85
C GLU A 58 -1.78 -8.39 21.76
N LYS A 59 -1.62 -7.13 22.16
CA LYS A 59 -2.62 -6.06 22.02
C LYS A 59 -2.13 -5.07 20.98
N VAL A 60 -2.86 -4.96 19.88
CA VAL A 60 -2.52 -4.12 18.74
C VAL A 60 -3.37 -2.85 18.75
N LEU A 61 -2.72 -1.70 18.82
CA LEU A 61 -3.36 -0.42 18.54
C LEU A 61 -3.39 -0.20 17.02
N VAL A 62 -4.56 -0.03 16.42
CA VAL A 62 -4.69 0.18 14.97
C VAL A 62 -4.89 1.65 14.66
N LEU A 63 -3.89 2.29 14.08
CA LEU A 63 -3.89 3.71 13.75
C LEU A 63 -3.91 3.92 12.25
N VAL A 64 -4.68 4.91 11.81
CA VAL A 64 -4.92 5.15 10.38
C VAL A 64 -4.71 6.61 10.01
N ALA A 65 -4.14 6.85 8.84
CA ALA A 65 -4.23 8.17 8.21
C ALA A 65 -4.37 8.10 6.70
N GLU A 66 -4.90 9.18 6.14
CA GLU A 66 -4.90 9.46 4.71
C GLU A 66 -3.77 10.43 4.38
N ARG A 67 -2.99 10.14 3.35
CA ARG A 67 -2.12 11.10 2.68
C ARG A 67 -2.85 11.67 1.48
N GLY A 68 -3.25 12.92 1.59
CA GLY A 68 -3.81 13.72 0.50
C GLY A 68 -2.84 14.80 0.02
N ASN A 69 -3.31 15.67 -0.88
CA ASN A 69 -2.51 16.77 -1.42
C ASN A 69 -2.11 17.81 -0.36
N ASN A 70 -2.88 17.91 0.73
CA ASN A 70 -2.67 18.89 1.81
C ASN A 70 -1.88 18.30 3.00
N GLY A 71 -1.26 17.13 2.82
CA GLY A 71 -0.52 16.43 3.88
C GLY A 71 -1.25 15.21 4.43
N ILE A 72 -0.92 14.85 5.67
CA ILE A 72 -1.51 13.69 6.35
C ILE A 72 -2.75 14.13 7.14
N ASN A 73 -3.88 13.50 6.84
CA ASN A 73 -5.14 13.64 7.55
C ASN A 73 -5.39 12.36 8.36
N ALA A 74 -5.36 12.44 9.68
CA ALA A 74 -5.64 11.32 10.57
C ALA A 74 -7.10 11.29 11.06
N ASP A 75 -8.03 11.93 10.34
CA ASP A 75 -9.46 11.70 10.55
C ASP A 75 -9.78 10.23 10.26
N GLN A 76 -10.08 9.52 11.34
CA GLN A 76 -10.35 8.09 11.31
C GLN A 76 -11.63 7.76 10.53
N GLY A 77 -12.60 8.69 10.42
CA GLY A 77 -13.92 8.39 9.87
C GLY A 77 -13.96 8.02 8.38
N ARG A 78 -13.17 8.69 7.55
CA ARG A 78 -13.28 8.60 6.08
C ARG A 78 -12.92 7.22 5.50
N PHE A 79 -12.00 6.51 6.14
CA PHE A 79 -11.58 5.16 5.74
C PHE A 79 -11.91 4.13 6.82
N GLY A 80 -12.82 4.42 7.75
CA GLY A 80 -13.10 3.51 8.86
C GLY A 80 -13.49 2.10 8.41
N MET A 81 -14.28 1.98 7.35
CA MET A 81 -14.71 0.69 6.80
C MET A 81 -13.56 -0.16 6.23
N HIS A 82 -12.56 0.49 5.63
CA HIS A 82 -11.36 -0.10 5.04
C HIS A 82 -10.49 -0.75 6.10
N PHE A 83 -10.27 -0.04 7.19
CA PHE A 83 -9.43 -0.53 8.28
C PHE A 83 -10.16 -1.47 9.22
N GLN A 84 -11.47 -1.34 9.37
CA GLN A 84 -12.27 -2.36 10.05
C GLN A 84 -12.16 -3.73 9.35
N ALA A 85 -11.96 -3.74 8.03
CA ALA A 85 -11.73 -4.97 7.29
C ALA A 85 -10.38 -5.61 7.61
N ILE A 86 -9.33 -4.81 7.87
CA ILE A 86 -8.02 -5.28 8.35
C ILE A 86 -8.12 -5.73 9.81
N ASP A 87 -8.78 -4.95 10.65
CA ASP A 87 -9.02 -5.22 12.07
C ASP A 87 -9.65 -6.59 12.30
N ARG A 88 -10.77 -6.88 11.62
CA ARG A 88 -11.42 -8.20 11.67
C ARG A 88 -10.49 -9.35 11.29
N ARG A 89 -9.55 -9.12 10.37
CA ARG A 89 -8.59 -10.15 9.92
C ARG A 89 -7.47 -10.35 10.92
N LEU A 90 -7.00 -9.30 11.57
CA LEU A 90 -6.06 -9.42 12.70
C LEU A 90 -6.71 -10.19 13.86
N GLN A 91 -7.95 -9.87 14.19
CA GLN A 91 -8.72 -10.58 15.22
C GLN A 91 -8.91 -12.06 14.89
N LYS A 92 -9.20 -12.40 13.61
CA LYS A 92 -9.25 -13.78 13.14
C LYS A 92 -7.93 -14.55 13.33
N GLN A 93 -6.80 -13.85 13.38
CA GLN A 93 -5.49 -14.44 13.65
C GLN A 93 -5.16 -14.52 15.15
N GLY A 94 -6.11 -14.15 16.02
CA GLY A 94 -6.00 -14.22 17.47
C GLY A 94 -5.50 -12.94 18.13
N LEU A 95 -5.20 -11.88 17.37
CA LEU A 95 -4.74 -10.61 17.93
C LEU A 95 -5.89 -9.88 18.61
N ARG A 96 -5.63 -9.28 19.78
CA ARG A 96 -6.56 -8.34 20.40
C ARG A 96 -6.29 -6.97 19.79
N THR A 97 -7.30 -6.33 19.22
CA THR A 97 -7.11 -5.04 18.54
C THR A 97 -7.96 -3.96 19.19
N PHE A 98 -7.39 -2.76 19.28
CA PHE A 98 -8.12 -1.54 19.57
C PHE A 98 -8.37 -0.82 18.26
N GLY A 99 -9.60 -0.93 17.77
CA GLY A 99 -10.05 -0.28 16.54
C GLY A 99 -10.43 1.19 16.76
N GLN A 100 -10.72 1.88 15.66
CA GLN A 100 -10.95 3.33 15.65
C GLN A 100 -12.04 3.82 16.61
N ASP A 101 -13.13 3.08 16.77
CA ASP A 101 -14.24 3.49 17.64
C ASP A 101 -13.90 3.37 19.14
N GLU A 102 -13.02 2.44 19.49
CA GLU A 102 -12.52 2.29 20.85
C GLU A 102 -11.43 3.32 21.15
N ILE A 103 -10.57 3.59 20.15
CA ILE A 103 -9.58 4.67 20.18
C ILE A 103 -10.25 6.02 20.36
N LYS A 104 -11.28 6.36 19.59
CA LYS A 104 -11.99 7.66 19.72
C LYS A 104 -12.58 7.89 21.12
N LYS A 105 -12.93 6.81 21.84
CA LYS A 105 -13.45 6.91 23.21
C LYS A 105 -12.35 7.11 24.25
N GLN A 106 -11.09 6.81 23.93
CA GLN A 106 -10.01 6.69 24.91
C GLN A 106 -8.75 7.53 24.59
N VAL A 107 -8.56 7.93 23.33
CA VAL A 107 -7.40 8.63 22.75
C VAL A 107 -7.87 9.95 22.16
N ALA A 108 -7.16 11.04 22.45
CA ALA A 108 -7.49 12.34 21.88
C ALA A 108 -7.03 12.41 20.40
N GLN A 109 -7.78 13.07 19.53
CA GLN A 109 -7.40 13.22 18.12
C GLN A 109 -5.99 13.84 17.94
N ALA A 110 -5.60 14.74 18.85
CA ALA A 110 -4.25 15.31 18.85
C ALA A 110 -3.13 14.28 19.06
N GLU A 111 -3.38 13.22 19.86
CA GLU A 111 -2.43 12.11 20.06
C GLU A 111 -2.30 11.27 18.78
N ILE A 112 -3.40 11.06 18.06
CA ILE A 112 -3.41 10.39 16.76
C ILE A 112 -2.66 11.23 15.72
N ASP A 113 -2.92 12.54 15.66
CA ASP A 113 -2.24 13.40 14.69
C ASP A 113 -0.73 13.49 14.96
N ALA A 114 -0.30 13.49 16.22
CA ALA A 114 1.11 13.44 16.59
C ALA A 114 1.76 12.14 16.12
N HIS A 115 1.06 11.01 16.31
CA HIS A 115 1.51 9.70 15.84
C HIS A 115 1.81 9.66 14.32
N PHE A 116 1.06 10.39 13.51
CA PHE A 116 1.26 10.47 12.06
C PHE A 116 2.22 11.56 11.60
N ARG A 117 2.44 12.60 12.41
CA ARG A 117 3.40 13.68 12.15
C ARG A 117 4.84 13.33 12.53
N ASN A 118 5.13 12.05 12.76
CA ASN A 118 6.42 11.54 13.26
C ASN A 118 6.81 12.13 14.62
N ASP A 119 5.86 12.25 15.54
CA ASP A 119 6.14 12.42 16.97
C ASP A 119 6.17 11.03 17.65
N PRO A 120 7.36 10.43 17.82
CA PRO A 120 7.49 9.09 18.38
C PRO A 120 7.14 9.02 19.87
N ASP A 121 7.30 10.12 20.62
CA ASP A 121 7.05 10.13 22.07
C ASP A 121 5.55 10.17 22.36
N ALA A 122 4.78 10.97 21.62
CA ALA A 122 3.32 10.97 21.70
C ALA A 122 2.74 9.61 21.26
N ALA A 123 3.31 9.01 20.22
CA ALA A 123 2.94 7.68 19.73
C ALA A 123 3.15 6.58 20.78
N LEU A 124 4.32 6.56 21.43
CA LEU A 124 4.65 5.61 22.49
C LEU A 124 3.75 5.78 23.72
N ASN A 125 3.49 7.02 24.12
CA ASN A 125 2.70 7.31 25.31
C ASN A 125 1.24 6.89 25.14
N ALA A 126 0.64 7.12 23.96
CA ALA A 126 -0.68 6.61 23.64
C ALA A 126 -0.71 5.06 23.68
N ALA A 127 0.20 4.39 22.99
CA ALA A 127 0.28 2.93 22.99
C ALA A 127 0.44 2.35 24.41
N LYS A 128 1.31 2.94 25.24
CA LYS A 128 1.51 2.57 26.65
C LYS A 128 0.26 2.78 27.50
N LYS A 129 -0.41 3.93 27.37
CA LYS A 129 -1.64 4.27 28.11
C LYS A 129 -2.76 3.25 27.88
N HIS A 130 -2.82 2.67 26.69
CA HIS A 130 -3.83 1.66 26.32
C HIS A 130 -3.32 0.22 26.48
N GLY A 131 -2.11 0.04 27.01
CA GLY A 131 -1.48 -1.28 27.20
C GLY A 131 -1.29 -2.05 25.90
N ALA A 132 -1.17 -1.35 24.77
CA ALA A 132 -0.86 -1.94 23.48
C ALA A 132 0.61 -2.39 23.46
N THR A 133 0.82 -3.65 23.10
CA THR A 133 2.15 -4.24 22.94
C THR A 133 2.64 -4.13 21.50
N LEU A 134 1.76 -3.76 20.57
CA LEU A 134 2.07 -3.51 19.17
C LEU A 134 1.22 -2.34 18.66
N THR A 135 1.72 -1.64 17.66
CA THR A 135 0.97 -0.61 16.93
C THR A 135 0.97 -0.93 15.44
N LEU A 136 -0.21 -1.07 14.84
CA LEU A 136 -0.36 -1.14 13.39
C LEU A 136 -0.63 0.26 12.85
N ARG A 137 0.31 0.78 12.06
CA ARG A 137 0.20 2.05 11.35
C ARG A 137 -0.26 1.80 9.94
N GLY A 138 -1.40 2.34 9.56
CA GLY A 138 -1.93 2.33 8.21
C GLY A 138 -1.90 3.72 7.59
N VAL A 139 -1.37 3.85 6.38
CA VAL A 139 -1.47 5.09 5.59
C VAL A 139 -2.07 4.77 4.23
N MET A 140 -3.18 5.41 3.89
CA MET A 140 -3.79 5.33 2.55
C MET A 140 -3.48 6.59 1.76
N SER A 141 -3.26 6.46 0.47
CA SER A 141 -3.22 7.58 -0.46
C SER A 141 -4.14 7.27 -1.62
N SER A 142 -4.83 8.28 -2.12
CA SER A 142 -5.66 8.17 -3.30
C SER A 142 -5.38 9.33 -4.24
N ARG A 143 -5.33 9.04 -5.54
CA ARG A 143 -5.27 10.08 -6.59
C ARG A 143 -6.26 9.75 -7.70
N ARG A 144 -6.88 10.80 -8.23
CA ARG A 144 -7.72 10.73 -9.43
C ARG A 144 -6.92 11.27 -10.61
N ALA A 145 -6.97 10.59 -11.74
CA ALA A 145 -6.37 11.02 -12.99
C ALA A 145 -7.34 10.74 -14.14
N ILE A 146 -7.12 11.37 -15.29
CA ILE A 146 -7.83 11.03 -16.52
C ILE A 146 -6.86 10.25 -17.40
N ASN A 147 -7.28 9.07 -17.87
CA ASN A 147 -6.49 8.32 -18.84
C ASN A 147 -6.39 9.14 -20.13
N PRO A 148 -5.18 9.52 -20.60
CA PRO A 148 -5.06 10.41 -21.75
C PRO A 148 -5.48 9.76 -23.07
N ILE A 149 -5.47 8.42 -23.15
CA ILE A 149 -5.85 7.62 -24.33
C ILE A 149 -7.36 7.36 -24.32
N LEU A 150 -7.87 6.78 -23.23
CA LEU A 150 -9.25 6.34 -23.11
C LEU A 150 -10.23 7.45 -22.68
N LYS A 151 -9.72 8.61 -22.21
CA LYS A 151 -10.51 9.75 -21.73
C LYS A 151 -11.49 9.42 -20.60
N ILE A 152 -11.19 8.39 -19.82
CA ILE A 152 -11.98 7.96 -18.65
C ILE A 152 -11.31 8.41 -17.34
N ASN A 153 -12.14 8.60 -16.32
CA ASN A 153 -11.66 8.85 -14.96
C ASN A 153 -11.07 7.57 -14.37
N GLU A 154 -9.83 7.67 -13.90
CA GLU A 154 -9.10 6.64 -13.21
C GLU A 154 -8.83 7.02 -11.77
N VAL A 155 -8.91 6.02 -10.89
CA VAL A 155 -8.61 6.15 -9.47
C VAL A 155 -7.47 5.19 -9.14
N TYR A 156 -6.48 5.72 -8.44
CA TYR A 156 -5.35 4.96 -7.90
C TYR A 156 -5.42 5.01 -6.39
N VAL A 157 -5.37 3.85 -5.74
CA VAL A 157 -5.37 3.73 -4.28
C VAL A 157 -4.13 2.95 -3.89
N ASN A 158 -3.33 3.50 -2.98
CA ASN A 158 -2.19 2.83 -2.39
C ASN A 158 -2.31 2.85 -0.87
N MET A 159 -2.00 1.72 -0.26
CA MET A 159 -2.09 1.52 1.17
C MET A 159 -0.78 0.92 1.67
N GLY A 160 -0.18 1.57 2.65
CA GLY A 160 0.98 1.08 3.39
C GLY A 160 0.59 0.73 4.82
N PHE A 161 1.13 -0.37 5.31
CA PHE A 161 0.94 -0.86 6.66
C PHE A 161 2.29 -1.16 7.29
N ALA A 162 2.47 -0.72 8.53
CA ALA A 162 3.67 -1.00 9.32
C ALA A 162 3.25 -1.50 10.71
N LEU A 163 3.76 -2.66 11.09
CA LEU A 163 3.66 -3.17 12.46
C LEU A 163 4.88 -2.67 13.24
N VAL A 164 4.61 -1.98 14.34
CA VAL A 164 5.61 -1.27 15.15
C VAL A 164 5.53 -1.76 16.58
N ALA A 165 6.67 -1.93 17.23
CA ALA A 165 6.77 -2.35 18.60
C ALA A 165 6.65 -1.19 19.60
N PRO A 166 6.57 -1.47 20.92
CA PRO A 166 6.38 -0.43 21.94
C PRO A 166 7.54 0.55 22.10
N ASP A 167 8.72 0.23 21.59
CA ASP A 167 9.91 1.09 21.58
C ASP A 167 10.07 1.88 20.27
N GLY A 168 9.11 1.74 19.33
CA GLY A 168 9.12 2.39 18.03
C GLY A 168 9.84 1.62 16.91
N HIS A 169 10.40 0.42 17.15
CA HIS A 169 11.02 -0.35 16.06
C HIS A 169 9.98 -0.92 15.09
N TYR A 170 10.29 -0.86 13.79
CA TYR A 170 9.47 -1.49 12.75
C TYR A 170 9.74 -2.99 12.71
N ILE A 171 8.69 -3.78 12.94
CA ILE A 171 8.73 -5.25 12.95
C ILE A 171 8.50 -5.78 11.53
N ALA A 172 7.50 -5.23 10.84
CA ALA A 172 7.07 -5.70 9.54
C ALA A 172 6.36 -4.61 8.76
N GLU A 173 6.50 -4.64 7.44
CA GLU A 173 5.78 -3.75 6.53
C GLU A 173 5.05 -4.55 5.46
N ALA A 174 3.91 -4.02 5.02
CA ALA A 174 3.14 -4.59 3.93
C ALA A 174 2.40 -3.47 3.19
N SER A 175 2.17 -3.68 1.90
CA SER A 175 1.41 -2.74 1.09
C SER A 175 0.36 -3.46 0.24
N ALA A 176 -0.69 -2.71 -0.08
CA ALA A 176 -1.77 -3.10 -0.98
C ALA A 176 -2.09 -1.91 -1.88
N GLY A 177 -2.47 -2.17 -3.12
CA GLY A 177 -2.74 -1.12 -4.08
C GLY A 177 -3.23 -1.65 -5.43
N SER A 178 -3.52 -0.73 -6.33
CA SER A 178 -4.04 -1.03 -7.66
C SER A 178 -3.39 -0.22 -8.77
N ASP A 179 -3.35 -0.80 -9.95
CA ASP A 179 -2.72 -0.18 -11.12
C ASP A 179 -3.59 0.88 -11.80
N SER A 180 -4.93 0.76 -11.78
CA SER A 180 -5.92 1.84 -12.02
C SER A 180 -7.33 1.24 -12.09
N TYR A 181 -8.35 2.02 -11.70
CA TYR A 181 -9.75 1.62 -11.90
C TYR A 181 -10.56 2.69 -12.61
N SER A 182 -11.29 2.26 -13.63
CA SER A 182 -12.25 3.09 -14.36
C SER A 182 -13.53 3.25 -13.54
N GLY A 183 -13.77 4.44 -12.98
CA GLY A 183 -14.96 4.68 -12.15
C GLY A 183 -14.90 5.94 -11.29
N GLY A 184 -16.06 6.36 -10.77
CA GLY A 184 -16.19 7.53 -9.91
C GLY A 184 -16.13 7.24 -8.40
N ASP A 185 -16.42 6.01 -7.98
CA ASP A 185 -16.46 5.63 -6.55
C ASP A 185 -15.08 5.15 -6.05
N THR A 186 -14.30 6.10 -5.56
CA THR A 186 -12.97 5.84 -4.98
C THR A 186 -13.03 5.03 -3.69
N VAL A 187 -14.09 5.21 -2.90
CA VAL A 187 -14.20 4.67 -1.54
C VAL A 187 -14.65 3.22 -1.59
N GLY A 188 -15.68 2.91 -2.39
CA GLY A 188 -16.12 1.54 -2.64
C GLY A 188 -15.03 0.70 -3.30
N MET A 189 -14.30 1.25 -4.27
CA MET A 189 -13.21 0.51 -4.91
C MET A 189 -12.05 0.22 -3.96
N ALA A 190 -11.65 1.20 -3.15
CA ALA A 190 -10.64 0.98 -2.11
C ALA A 190 -11.07 -0.14 -1.15
N LEU A 191 -12.37 -0.30 -0.87
CA LEU A 191 -12.86 -1.36 0.01
C LEU A 191 -12.73 -2.73 -0.65
N THR A 192 -13.07 -2.83 -1.94
CA THR A 192 -12.91 -4.06 -2.72
C THR A 192 -11.45 -4.52 -2.72
N LEU A 193 -10.52 -3.63 -3.04
CA LEU A 193 -9.08 -3.92 -3.02
C LEU A 193 -8.59 -4.44 -1.67
N ILE A 194 -9.05 -3.81 -0.58
CA ILE A 194 -8.74 -4.29 0.76
C ILE A 194 -9.32 -5.67 0.97
N ASN A 195 -10.57 -5.91 0.59
CA ASN A 195 -11.16 -7.23 0.80
C ASN A 195 -10.42 -8.35 0.06
N GLU A 196 -9.86 -8.05 -1.11
CA GLU A 196 -9.06 -8.97 -1.90
C GLU A 196 -7.64 -9.15 -1.35
N GLN A 197 -6.96 -8.06 -1.00
CA GLN A 197 -5.52 -8.08 -0.67
C GLN A 197 -5.23 -8.12 0.84
N ALA A 198 -6.20 -7.84 1.70
CA ALA A 198 -6.00 -7.72 3.15
C ALA A 198 -5.50 -9.00 3.79
N ASP A 199 -5.96 -10.18 3.35
CA ASP A 199 -5.46 -11.44 3.90
C ASP A 199 -3.96 -11.60 3.61
N GLY A 200 -3.52 -11.21 2.41
CA GLY A 200 -2.11 -11.19 2.04
C GLY A 200 -1.29 -10.16 2.81
N VAL A 201 -1.86 -8.98 3.09
CA VAL A 201 -1.25 -7.94 3.94
C VAL A 201 -1.07 -8.45 5.36
N VAL A 202 -2.15 -8.90 6.00
CA VAL A 202 -2.16 -9.40 7.38
C VAL A 202 -1.20 -10.58 7.54
N ASN A 203 -1.19 -11.52 6.61
CA ASN A 203 -0.27 -12.66 6.64
C ASN A 203 1.21 -12.24 6.49
N ARG A 204 1.51 -11.15 5.78
CA ARG A 204 2.89 -10.62 5.70
C ARG A 204 3.31 -10.00 7.04
N LEU A 205 2.45 -9.16 7.62
CA LEU A 205 2.70 -8.51 8.91
C LEU A 205 2.93 -9.54 10.02
N ILE A 206 2.06 -10.54 10.13
CA ILE A 206 2.17 -11.57 11.17
C ILE A 206 3.42 -12.42 10.99
N ARG A 207 3.80 -12.74 9.75
CA ARG A 207 5.03 -13.51 9.52
C ARG A 207 6.28 -12.73 9.89
N GLY A 208 6.31 -11.42 9.64
CA GLY A 208 7.40 -10.56 10.14
C GLY A 208 7.50 -10.61 11.66
N TYR A 209 6.38 -10.46 12.36
CA TYR A 209 6.33 -10.61 13.82
C TYR A 209 6.84 -11.99 14.30
N CYS A 210 6.38 -13.08 13.67
CA CYS A 210 6.81 -14.43 14.05
C CYS A 210 8.31 -14.65 13.82
N ALA A 211 8.85 -14.13 12.73
CA ALA A 211 10.27 -14.23 12.41
C ALA A 211 11.12 -13.49 13.43
N GLU A 212 10.75 -12.26 13.77
CA GLU A 212 11.49 -11.45 14.73
C GLU A 212 11.44 -12.03 16.14
N THR A 213 10.25 -12.39 16.62
CA THR A 213 10.09 -12.98 17.96
C THR A 213 10.75 -14.36 18.05
N GLY A 214 10.77 -15.12 16.94
CA GLY A 214 11.53 -16.37 16.83
C GLY A 214 13.04 -16.15 16.91
N ALA A 215 13.57 -15.11 16.28
CA ALA A 215 14.98 -14.74 16.38
C ALA A 215 15.36 -14.29 17.80
N LYS A 216 14.54 -13.45 18.44
CA LYS A 216 14.73 -13.01 19.83
C LYS A 216 14.72 -14.17 20.82
N ALA A 217 13.89 -15.19 20.60
CA ALA A 217 13.84 -16.38 21.46
C ALA A 217 15.06 -17.31 21.33
N LYS A 218 15.77 -17.29 20.20
CA LYS A 218 17.00 -18.09 19.98
C LYS A 218 18.26 -17.44 20.55
N ASN A 219 18.23 -16.12 20.72
CA ASN A 219 19.37 -15.32 21.21
C ASN A 219 19.33 -15.10 22.73
N LYS A 220 18.38 -15.72 23.43
CA LYS A 220 18.20 -15.67 24.88
C LYS A 220 18.52 -17.03 25.48
#